data_AF-A0A9P9D5L6-F1
#
_entry.id   AF-A0A9P9D5L6-F1
#
_cell.length_a   1.000
_cell.length_b   1.000
_cell.length_c   1.000
_cell.angle_alpha   90.00
_cell.angle_beta   90.00
_cell.angle_gamma   90.00
#
_symmetry.space_group_name_H-M   'P 1'
#
loop_
_entity.id
_entity.type
_entity.pdbx_description
1 polymer ?
#
loop_
_entity_poly.entity_id
_entity_poly.type
_entity_poly.pdbx_seq_one_letter_code
_entity_poly.pdbx_strand_id
1 'polypeptide(L)'
;MNGFLSSVLAWLEGSEETSGRRDFPGFPVYTLHGLRNQILPDPCKTALTAKVLCDYWVQSFAEPSYHGSLGNDSLTDSVCDEGCGELLRGWFGNVDASCEGYTVAGDIPTLYRGRMWTGYNGTCLTDPETGKYCNDIVAEFTTVSSINDMPKDDMCSDCYVSRLAMMQASPYTVYDNNYKSDLELVYKMCGQTGNTTVPPPIVSVLEQSTMCVSDKWHTVGSSAEETCEDVAFLNNVSTVSLYTANPAIFNCGSIPSGTELCLPLSCGKLISYTDNDTCAGLEATHDLTSGDIRRFNPWVYYDCSNLAGASAFFGHILCAAPQNGLYTAKGPGSTGDTTTPGAGTGYTFNPVEAPANSTVAEGTTTKCGKWHVVGEGDSCVSICLSSGIDIALLLEVNPSLGTEYVECMPSLVEGNAYCTGPNYDWDVTEEL
;
A
#
# COMPACT_ATOMS: atom_id res chain seq x y z
N MET A 1 -14.36 32.88 9.54
CA MET A 1 -14.10 32.76 10.99
C MET A 1 -14.93 31.60 11.51
N ASN A 2 -14.37 30.39 11.55
CA ASN A 2 -15.10 29.18 11.97
C ASN A 2 -14.37 28.54 13.16
N GLY A 3 -14.99 28.65 14.34
CA GLY A 3 -14.45 28.30 15.66
C GLY A 3 -14.42 26.81 15.99
N PHE A 4 -13.94 25.96 15.08
CA PHE A 4 -13.69 24.54 15.36
C PHE A 4 -12.22 24.20 15.63
N LEU A 5 -11.28 25.09 15.28
CA LEU A 5 -9.86 24.94 15.65
C LEU A 5 -9.60 25.20 17.15
N SER A 6 -10.50 25.89 17.84
CA SER A 6 -10.33 26.25 19.25
C SER A 6 -10.77 25.16 20.24
N SER A 7 -11.59 24.18 19.82
CA SER A 7 -12.11 23.15 20.74
C SER A 7 -11.16 21.98 20.99
N VAL A 8 -10.23 21.71 20.05
CA VAL A 8 -9.22 20.65 20.23
C VAL A 8 -8.03 21.15 21.07
N LEU A 9 -7.65 22.42 20.94
CA LEU A 9 -6.64 23.05 21.80
C LEU A 9 -7.15 23.28 23.24
N ALA A 10 -8.43 23.58 23.41
CA ALA A 10 -9.00 23.86 24.73
C ALA A 10 -9.03 22.64 25.69
N TRP A 11 -8.93 21.42 25.18
CA TRP A 11 -8.78 20.22 26.03
C TRP A 11 -7.33 19.99 26.51
N LEU A 12 -6.35 20.71 25.95
CA LEU A 12 -4.94 20.63 26.33
C LEU A 12 -4.48 21.80 27.23
N GLU A 13 -5.25 22.87 27.36
CA GLU A 13 -4.87 24.06 28.14
C GLU A 13 -5.61 24.22 29.48
N GLY A 14 -6.15 23.11 30.02
CA GLY A 14 -7.08 23.14 31.16
C GLY A 14 -6.70 22.32 32.40
N SER A 15 -5.47 21.84 32.55
CA SER A 15 -5.03 21.22 33.81
C SER A 15 -3.69 21.80 34.26
N GLU A 16 -3.73 22.60 35.33
CA GLU A 16 -2.56 23.00 36.12
C GLU A 16 -1.94 21.80 36.89
N GLU A 17 -1.73 20.67 36.21
CA GLU A 17 -0.95 19.54 36.70
C GLU A 17 -0.29 18.81 35.52
N THR A 18 0.95 19.15 35.18
CA THR A 18 1.90 18.18 34.56
C THR A 18 3.35 18.68 34.73
N SER A 19 3.83 18.81 35.96
CA SER A 19 5.27 18.84 36.19
C SER A 19 5.82 17.42 36.00
N GLY A 20 6.16 17.02 34.76
CA GLY A 20 6.85 15.76 34.50
C GLY A 20 6.58 15.03 33.18
N ARG A 21 5.65 15.48 32.32
CA ARG A 21 5.38 14.78 31.04
C ARG A 21 6.51 15.06 30.03
N ARG A 22 7.08 14.02 29.43
CA ARG A 22 8.10 14.20 28.38
C ARG A 22 7.45 14.85 27.16
N ASP A 23 8.11 15.86 26.60
CA ASP A 23 7.67 16.52 25.36
C ASP A 23 8.29 15.82 24.16
N PHE A 24 7.46 15.15 23.35
CA PHE A 24 7.89 14.44 22.16
C PHE A 24 7.55 15.24 20.89
N PRO A 25 8.51 15.49 19.98
CA PRO A 25 8.25 16.16 18.69
C PRO A 25 7.17 15.46 17.84
N GLY A 26 7.06 14.15 18.06
CA GLY A 26 6.12 13.23 17.46
C GLY A 26 6.33 12.97 15.97
N PHE A 27 5.73 11.89 15.48
CA PHE A 27 5.87 11.44 14.10
C PHE A 27 4.50 11.14 13.46
N PRO A 28 4.33 11.40 12.15
CA PRO A 28 3.14 10.97 11.43
C PRO A 28 3.21 9.47 11.11
N VAL A 29 2.05 8.82 11.06
CA VAL A 29 1.91 7.46 10.48
C VAL A 29 1.33 7.57 9.07
N TYR A 30 0.33 8.43 8.91
CA TYR A 30 -0.21 8.82 7.61
C TYR A 30 0.08 10.30 7.36
N THR A 31 0.21 10.66 6.08
CA THR A 31 0.29 12.06 5.64
C THR A 31 -0.92 12.41 4.80
N LEU A 32 -1.35 13.67 4.83
CA LEU A 32 -2.45 14.14 3.96
C LEU A 32 -2.15 13.89 2.48
N HIS A 33 -0.87 14.02 2.08
CA HIS A 33 -0.43 13.69 0.72
C HIS A 33 -0.62 12.20 0.41
N GLY A 34 -0.21 11.31 1.31
CA GLY A 34 -0.40 9.85 1.15
C GLY A 34 -1.87 9.42 1.13
N LEU A 35 -2.76 10.20 1.75
CA LEU A 35 -4.21 9.95 1.75
C LEU A 35 -4.97 10.64 0.60
N ARG A 36 -4.28 11.37 -0.31
CA ARG A 36 -4.95 12.19 -1.34
C ARG A 36 -5.88 11.38 -2.26
N ASN A 37 -5.50 10.14 -2.57
CA ASN A 37 -6.26 9.25 -3.44
C ASN A 37 -7.21 8.31 -2.68
N GLN A 38 -7.31 8.45 -1.35
CA GLN A 38 -8.18 7.61 -0.51
C GLN A 38 -9.53 8.30 -0.31
N ILE A 39 -10.63 7.56 -0.54
CA ILE A 39 -11.99 8.04 -0.32
C ILE A 39 -12.30 7.95 1.18
N LEU A 40 -11.92 9.00 1.91
CA LEU A 40 -12.08 9.09 3.36
C LEU A 40 -12.74 10.43 3.73
N PRO A 41 -13.64 10.45 4.72
CA PRO A 41 -14.22 11.69 5.22
C PRO A 41 -13.15 12.54 5.95
N ASP A 42 -13.30 13.86 5.94
CA ASP A 42 -12.31 14.77 6.55
C ASP A 42 -12.02 14.49 8.04
N PRO A 43 -13.01 14.12 8.89
CA PRO A 43 -12.73 13.67 10.25
C PRO A 43 -11.79 12.47 10.29
N CYS A 44 -11.97 11.49 9.41
CA CYS A 44 -11.08 10.32 9.32
C CYS A 44 -9.67 10.72 8.88
N LYS A 45 -9.52 11.56 7.84
CA LYS A 45 -8.20 12.05 7.39
C LYS A 45 -7.49 12.82 8.51
N THR A 46 -8.23 13.63 9.26
CA THR A 46 -7.70 14.37 10.42
C THR A 46 -7.24 13.42 11.52
N ALA A 47 -8.06 12.42 11.86
CA ALA A 47 -7.71 11.43 12.87
C ALA A 47 -6.46 10.62 12.48
N LEU A 48 -6.39 10.13 11.23
CA LEU A 48 -5.26 9.35 10.71
C LEU A 48 -3.93 10.14 10.69
N THR A 49 -3.99 11.44 10.40
CA THR A 49 -2.80 12.30 10.25
C THR A 49 -2.34 12.98 11.54
N ALA A 50 -3.09 12.84 12.64
CA ALA A 50 -2.68 13.33 13.96
C ALA A 50 -1.35 12.69 14.38
N LYS A 51 -0.33 13.46 14.79
CA LYS A 51 0.99 12.90 15.16
C LYS A 51 0.92 11.92 16.34
N VAL A 52 1.80 10.92 16.35
CA VAL A 52 2.12 10.11 17.53
C VAL A 52 3.11 10.88 18.38
N LEU A 53 2.72 11.37 19.55
CA LEU A 53 3.62 12.07 20.48
C LEU A 53 4.22 11.06 21.46
N CYS A 54 5.11 10.22 20.95
CA CYS A 54 5.86 9.21 21.69
C CYS A 54 7.33 9.27 21.31
N ASP A 55 8.17 8.52 22.04
CA ASP A 55 9.52 8.21 21.57
C ASP A 55 9.46 7.61 20.15
N TYR A 56 10.39 8.02 19.28
CA TYR A 56 10.43 7.58 17.89
C TYR A 56 10.55 6.06 17.76
N TRP A 57 11.11 5.38 18.76
CA TRP A 57 11.20 3.92 18.78
C TRP A 57 9.84 3.23 18.66
N VAL A 58 8.75 3.85 19.14
CA VAL A 58 7.37 3.33 19.01
C VAL A 58 7.00 3.12 17.54
N GLN A 59 7.61 3.84 16.59
CA GLN A 59 7.39 3.61 15.18
C GLN A 59 7.77 2.18 14.73
N SER A 60 8.78 1.57 15.36
CA SER A 60 9.21 0.19 15.06
C SER A 60 8.15 -0.86 15.40
N PHE A 61 7.18 -0.51 16.23
CA PHE A 61 6.05 -1.38 16.60
C PHE A 61 4.93 -1.36 15.54
N ALA A 62 5.09 -0.63 14.44
CA ALA A 62 4.13 -0.65 13.32
C ALA A 62 4.05 -2.01 12.62
N GLU A 63 5.06 -2.87 12.78
CA GLU A 63 5.13 -4.18 12.14
C GLU A 63 4.80 -5.31 13.14
N PRO A 64 4.08 -6.36 12.71
CA PRO A 64 3.88 -7.55 13.53
C PRO A 64 5.23 -8.20 13.86
N SER A 65 5.64 -8.13 15.13
CA SER A 65 6.80 -8.88 15.61
C SER A 65 6.70 -9.17 17.12
N TYR A 66 7.58 -10.06 17.60
CA TYR A 66 7.81 -10.22 19.03
C TYR A 66 8.78 -9.13 19.51
N HIS A 67 8.28 -8.19 20.32
CA HIS A 67 9.07 -7.04 20.81
C HIS A 67 9.78 -7.33 22.14
N GLY A 68 10.96 -7.96 22.10
CA GLY A 68 11.76 -8.30 23.29
C GLY A 68 12.34 -7.08 24.04
N SER A 69 13.26 -7.34 24.98
CA SER A 69 14.00 -6.30 25.70
C SER A 69 14.70 -5.31 24.78
N LEU A 70 14.68 -4.03 25.17
CA LEU A 70 15.43 -2.97 24.51
C LEU A 70 16.89 -2.89 25.00
N GLY A 71 17.23 -3.62 26.07
CA GLY A 71 18.57 -3.65 26.67
C GLY A 71 19.05 -2.30 27.22
N ASN A 72 18.14 -1.34 27.43
CA ASN A 72 18.47 0.01 27.90
C ASN A 72 17.29 0.63 28.65
N ASP A 73 17.38 0.66 29.99
CA ASP A 73 16.35 1.19 30.88
C ASP A 73 15.94 2.62 30.54
N SER A 74 16.88 3.50 30.19
CA SER A 74 16.57 4.89 29.85
C SER A 74 15.78 5.01 28.55
N LEU A 75 16.02 4.13 27.59
CA LEU A 75 15.22 4.05 26.36
C LEU A 75 13.86 3.43 26.66
N THR A 76 13.81 2.34 27.44
CA THR A 76 12.55 1.72 27.85
C THR A 76 11.65 2.71 28.60
N ASP A 77 12.20 3.49 29.54
CA ASP A 77 11.47 4.55 30.24
C ASP A 77 10.96 5.68 29.32
N SER A 78 11.67 5.96 28.23
CA SER A 78 11.23 6.94 27.22
C SER A 78 10.09 6.39 26.37
N VAL A 79 10.20 5.12 25.94
CA VAL A 79 9.16 4.40 25.19
C VAL A 79 7.91 4.21 26.04
N CYS A 80 8.09 3.93 27.32
CA CYS A 80 7.04 3.62 28.30
C CYS A 80 6.53 4.84 29.08
N ASP A 81 6.75 6.04 28.54
CA ASP A 81 6.11 7.24 29.08
C ASP A 81 4.58 7.06 29.09
N GLU A 82 3.97 7.16 30.27
CA GLU A 82 2.52 6.98 30.44
C GLU A 82 1.72 7.89 29.51
N GLY A 83 2.25 9.09 29.26
CA GLY A 83 1.63 10.06 28.38
C GLY A 83 1.60 9.62 26.91
N CYS A 84 2.60 8.89 26.45
CA CYS A 84 2.57 8.21 25.15
C CYS A 84 1.45 7.15 25.13
N GLY A 85 1.34 6.35 26.19
CA GLY A 85 0.34 5.29 26.24
C GLY A 85 -1.10 5.81 26.17
N GLU A 86 -1.40 6.89 26.90
CA GLU A 86 -2.70 7.56 26.83
C GLU A 86 -3.05 8.03 25.41
N LEU A 87 -2.06 8.59 24.69
CA LEU A 87 -2.24 9.13 23.35
C LEU A 87 -2.44 8.03 22.31
N LEU A 88 -1.70 6.92 22.40
CA LEU A 88 -1.90 5.77 21.53
C LEU A 88 -3.30 5.18 21.69
N ARG A 89 -3.76 5.01 22.94
CA ARG A 89 -5.12 4.54 23.25
C ARG A 89 -6.20 5.51 22.75
N GLY A 90 -6.02 6.80 23.03
CA GLY A 90 -6.96 7.84 22.60
C GLY A 90 -7.06 7.96 21.08
N TRP A 91 -5.92 7.85 20.39
CA TRP A 91 -5.89 7.83 18.93
C TRP A 91 -6.65 6.62 18.37
N PHE A 92 -6.44 5.44 18.95
CA PHE A 92 -7.10 4.22 18.48
C PHE A 92 -8.61 4.38 18.51
N GLY A 93 -9.17 4.84 19.63
CA GLY A 93 -10.60 5.10 19.75
C GLY A 93 -11.10 6.20 18.80
N ASN A 94 -10.31 7.24 18.56
CA ASN A 94 -10.68 8.32 17.65
C ASN A 94 -10.72 7.87 16.18
N VAL A 95 -9.76 7.07 15.74
CA VAL A 95 -9.73 6.55 14.36
C VAL A 95 -10.80 5.48 14.14
N ASP A 96 -10.99 4.58 15.10
CA ASP A 96 -12.05 3.58 15.04
C ASP A 96 -13.43 4.24 14.85
N ALA A 97 -13.71 5.30 15.63
CA ALA A 97 -14.96 6.05 15.50
C ALA A 97 -15.03 6.93 14.24
N SER A 98 -13.94 7.60 13.86
CA SER A 98 -13.95 8.56 12.74
C SER A 98 -13.88 7.90 11.36
N CYS A 99 -13.41 6.67 11.29
CA CYS A 99 -13.16 5.93 10.05
C CYS A 99 -14.00 4.65 9.94
N GLU A 100 -15.07 4.51 10.73
CA GLU A 100 -15.95 3.35 10.71
C GLU A 100 -16.47 3.06 9.30
N GLY A 101 -16.29 1.81 8.83
CA GLY A 101 -16.71 1.37 7.50
C GLY A 101 -15.80 1.77 6.33
N TYR A 102 -14.69 2.48 6.59
CA TYR A 102 -13.71 2.85 5.58
C TYR A 102 -12.45 1.98 5.64
N THR A 103 -11.74 1.88 4.53
CA THR A 103 -10.42 1.24 4.43
C THR A 103 -9.37 2.27 4.00
N VAL A 104 -8.11 2.03 4.37
CA VAL A 104 -6.96 2.86 3.99
C VAL A 104 -5.98 1.96 3.26
N ALA A 105 -5.82 2.18 1.96
CA ALA A 105 -4.97 1.35 1.09
C ALA A 105 -5.31 -0.16 1.12
N GLY A 106 -6.59 -0.50 1.30
CA GLY A 106 -7.06 -1.89 1.38
C GLY A 106 -7.04 -2.50 2.77
N ASP A 107 -6.46 -1.81 3.75
CA ASP A 107 -6.38 -2.25 5.14
C ASP A 107 -7.37 -1.50 6.05
N ILE A 108 -7.50 -1.97 7.29
CA ILE A 108 -8.28 -1.24 8.28
C ILE A 108 -7.54 0.03 8.75
N PRO A 109 -8.25 1.13 9.04
CA PRO A 109 -7.64 2.41 9.41
C PRO A 109 -6.75 2.37 10.67
N THR A 110 -7.03 1.46 11.60
CA THR A 110 -6.30 1.34 12.87
C THR A 110 -5.07 0.43 12.80
N LEU A 111 -4.75 -0.18 11.64
CA LEU A 111 -3.76 -1.25 11.53
C LEU A 111 -2.42 -0.92 12.20
N TYR A 112 -1.69 0.07 11.66
CA TYR A 112 -0.30 0.33 12.09
C TYR A 112 -0.20 0.82 13.54
N ARG A 113 -1.10 1.71 13.97
CA ARG A 113 -1.04 2.23 15.34
C ARG A 113 -1.69 1.29 16.37
N GLY A 114 -2.59 0.42 15.95
CA GLY A 114 -3.04 -0.68 16.79
C GLY A 114 -1.88 -1.62 17.12
N ARG A 115 -1.01 -1.89 16.14
CA ARG A 115 0.26 -2.60 16.37
C ARG A 115 1.18 -1.83 17.30
N MET A 116 1.35 -0.52 17.08
CA MET A 116 2.13 0.33 17.99
C MET A 116 1.62 0.31 19.42
N TRP A 117 0.31 0.34 19.61
CA TRP A 117 -0.33 0.27 20.92
C TRP A 117 -0.08 -1.07 21.60
N THR A 118 -0.18 -2.19 20.88
CA THR A 118 0.16 -3.50 21.43
C THR A 118 1.65 -3.67 21.71
N GLY A 119 2.52 -3.13 20.86
CA GLY A 119 3.96 -3.13 21.08
C GLY A 119 4.34 -2.33 22.33
N TYR A 120 3.77 -1.13 22.48
CA TYR A 120 3.89 -0.33 23.71
C TYR A 120 3.48 -1.14 24.94
N ASN A 121 2.27 -1.70 24.95
CA ASN A 121 1.78 -2.46 26.12
C ASN A 121 2.66 -3.67 26.45
N GLY A 122 3.15 -4.39 25.43
CA GLY A 122 4.05 -5.53 25.63
C GLY A 122 5.44 -5.14 26.11
N THR A 123 5.98 -4.01 25.64
CA THR A 123 7.29 -3.48 26.06
C THR A 123 7.25 -2.90 27.47
N CYS A 124 6.14 -2.25 27.83
CA CYS A 124 5.96 -1.54 29.09
C CYS A 124 5.32 -2.36 30.19
N LEU A 125 5.14 -3.66 29.96
CA LEU A 125 4.70 -4.59 30.98
C LEU A 125 5.78 -4.70 32.07
N THR A 126 5.40 -4.46 33.31
CA THR A 126 6.29 -4.57 34.48
C THR A 126 5.87 -5.72 35.38
N ASP A 127 6.85 -6.35 36.00
CA ASP A 127 6.63 -7.30 37.09
C ASP A 127 6.04 -6.57 38.31
N PRO A 128 4.86 -6.96 38.81
CA PRO A 128 4.22 -6.27 39.92
C PRO A 128 5.02 -6.36 41.24
N GLU A 129 5.86 -7.39 41.41
CA GLU A 129 6.64 -7.56 42.64
C GLU A 129 7.90 -6.70 42.65
N THR A 130 8.66 -6.68 41.56
CA THR A 130 9.96 -5.98 41.49
C THR A 130 9.90 -4.62 40.82
N GLY A 131 8.85 -4.33 40.05
CA GLY A 131 8.73 -3.12 39.23
C GLY A 131 9.63 -3.10 38.00
N LYS A 132 10.38 -4.17 37.72
CA LYS A 132 11.24 -4.27 36.53
C LYS A 132 10.41 -4.56 35.28
N TYR A 133 10.89 -4.13 34.12
CA TYR A 133 10.26 -4.48 32.85
C TYR A 133 10.34 -5.99 32.61
N CYS A 134 9.20 -6.58 32.28
CA CYS A 134 9.06 -8.01 32.07
C CYS A 134 9.92 -8.51 30.91
N ASN A 135 10.13 -7.67 29.91
CA ASN A 135 11.01 -7.97 28.80
C ASN A 135 12.46 -8.21 29.23
N ASP A 136 12.95 -7.45 30.20
CA ASP A 136 14.31 -7.60 30.73
C ASP A 136 14.42 -8.86 31.59
N ILE A 137 13.38 -9.16 32.38
CA ILE A 137 13.29 -10.41 33.15
C ILE A 137 13.30 -11.63 32.21
N VAL A 138 12.46 -11.64 31.17
CA VAL A 138 12.36 -12.74 30.20
C VAL A 138 13.67 -12.91 29.42
N ALA A 139 14.41 -11.84 29.17
CA ALA A 139 15.71 -11.91 28.50
C ALA A 139 16.78 -12.63 29.34
N GLU A 140 16.60 -12.74 30.66
CA GLU A 140 17.50 -13.46 31.56
C GLU A 140 17.17 -14.96 31.71
N PHE A 141 16.08 -15.44 31.11
CA PHE A 141 15.67 -16.84 31.22
C PHE A 141 16.65 -17.82 30.60
N THR A 142 16.57 -19.06 31.07
CA THR A 142 17.41 -20.13 30.54
C THR A 142 17.06 -20.39 29.08
N THR A 143 18.04 -20.22 28.18
CA THR A 143 17.86 -20.51 26.76
C THR A 143 17.70 -22.02 26.52
N VAL A 144 16.55 -22.41 26.00
CA VAL A 144 16.18 -23.80 25.71
C VAL A 144 15.70 -23.94 24.26
N SER A 145 15.86 -25.14 23.68
CA SER A 145 15.41 -25.44 22.31
C SER A 145 13.91 -25.74 22.20
N SER A 146 13.26 -26.07 23.31
CA SER A 146 11.82 -26.32 23.39
C SER A 146 11.28 -25.74 24.69
N ILE A 147 10.07 -25.19 24.65
CA ILE A 147 9.36 -24.74 25.85
C ILE A 147 9.15 -25.87 26.88
N ASN A 148 9.12 -27.14 26.44
CA ASN A 148 9.01 -28.28 27.36
C ASN A 148 10.23 -28.44 28.29
N ASP A 149 11.38 -27.92 27.87
CA ASP A 149 12.64 -27.96 28.62
C ASP A 149 12.83 -26.71 29.48
N MET A 150 11.93 -25.72 29.37
CA MET A 150 12.02 -24.46 30.12
C MET A 150 11.90 -24.73 31.63
N PRO A 151 12.77 -24.15 32.47
CA PRO A 151 12.62 -24.22 33.92
C PRO A 151 11.22 -23.77 34.35
N LYS A 152 10.65 -24.46 35.34
CA LYS A 152 9.30 -24.17 35.80
C LYS A 152 9.15 -22.74 36.33
N ASP A 153 10.18 -22.21 36.99
CA ASP A 153 10.16 -20.86 37.54
C ASP A 153 10.15 -19.79 36.43
N ASP A 154 10.92 -19.98 35.37
CA ASP A 154 10.91 -19.12 34.17
C ASP A 154 9.54 -19.17 33.47
N MET A 155 9.06 -20.39 33.21
CA MET A 155 7.77 -20.65 32.53
C MET A 155 6.56 -20.10 33.31
N CYS A 156 6.59 -20.21 34.64
CA CYS A 156 5.49 -19.77 35.50
C CYS A 156 5.69 -18.38 36.09
N SER A 157 6.70 -17.63 35.62
CA SER A 157 6.87 -16.24 35.99
C SER A 157 5.66 -15.40 35.53
N ASP A 158 5.24 -14.46 36.37
CA ASP A 158 4.11 -13.58 36.06
C ASP A 158 4.34 -12.79 34.76
N CYS A 159 5.59 -12.42 34.49
CA CYS A 159 5.98 -11.74 33.26
C CYS A 159 5.77 -12.58 32.00
N TYR A 160 6.20 -13.84 32.00
CA TYR A 160 6.05 -14.69 30.82
C TYR A 160 4.60 -15.04 30.54
N VAL A 161 3.86 -15.38 31.61
CA VAL A 161 2.44 -15.72 31.51
C VAL A 161 1.62 -14.51 31.05
N SER A 162 1.83 -13.34 31.66
CA SER A 162 1.13 -12.11 31.31
C SER A 162 1.42 -11.69 29.88
N ARG A 163 2.65 -11.86 29.41
CA ARG A 163 3.04 -11.51 28.04
C ARG A 163 2.34 -12.38 27.01
N LEU A 164 2.33 -13.71 27.19
CA LEU A 164 1.61 -14.61 26.29
C LEU A 164 0.09 -14.32 26.30
N ALA A 165 -0.48 -14.05 27.49
CA ALA A 165 -1.88 -13.68 27.61
C ALA A 165 -2.20 -12.33 26.93
N MET A 166 -1.31 -11.35 27.02
CA MET A 166 -1.45 -10.06 26.33
C MET A 166 -1.34 -10.21 24.81
N MET A 167 -0.44 -11.06 24.33
CA MET A 167 -0.35 -11.40 22.91
C MET A 167 -1.67 -12.02 22.43
N GLN A 168 -2.22 -12.98 23.19
CA GLN A 168 -3.49 -13.61 22.90
C GLN A 168 -4.67 -12.63 22.91
N ALA A 169 -4.65 -11.62 23.77
CA ALA A 169 -5.78 -10.70 23.96
C ALA A 169 -5.99 -9.73 22.78
N SER A 170 -5.04 -9.60 21.86
CA SER A 170 -5.10 -8.63 20.77
C SER A 170 -4.78 -9.24 19.42
N PRO A 171 -5.61 -8.98 18.39
CA PRO A 171 -5.35 -9.47 17.04
C PRO A 171 -4.20 -8.73 16.34
N TYR A 172 -3.65 -7.64 16.94
CA TYR A 172 -2.56 -6.83 16.37
C TYR A 172 -1.17 -7.45 16.61
N THR A 173 -1.11 -8.53 17.38
CA THR A 173 0.13 -9.20 17.78
C THR A 173 0.50 -10.30 16.78
N VAL A 174 1.64 -10.97 16.99
CA VAL A 174 2.06 -12.15 16.23
C VAL A 174 1.54 -13.46 16.81
N TYR A 175 0.52 -13.43 17.68
CA TYR A 175 -0.02 -14.63 18.31
C TYR A 175 -0.62 -15.59 17.29
N ASP A 176 -0.01 -16.77 17.14
CA ASP A 176 -0.35 -17.79 16.15
C ASP A 176 -0.61 -19.15 16.83
N ASN A 177 -0.69 -20.23 16.04
CA ASN A 177 -0.90 -21.57 16.58
C ASN A 177 0.30 -22.09 17.42
N ASN A 178 1.51 -21.57 17.19
CA ASN A 178 2.68 -21.93 17.99
C ASN A 178 2.56 -21.28 19.37
N TYR A 179 2.32 -19.96 19.44
CA TYR A 179 2.10 -19.26 20.70
C TYR A 179 0.87 -19.77 21.46
N LYS A 180 -0.17 -20.22 20.75
CA LYS A 180 -1.30 -20.93 21.36
C LYS A 180 -0.86 -22.20 22.07
N SER A 181 -0.08 -23.04 21.41
CA SER A 181 0.42 -24.29 21.99
C SER A 181 1.29 -24.02 23.21
N ASP A 182 2.11 -22.97 23.15
CA ASP A 182 2.94 -22.51 24.27
C ASP A 182 2.08 -22.05 25.45
N LEU A 183 1.08 -21.20 25.23
CA LEU A 183 0.21 -20.70 26.29
C LEU A 183 -0.63 -21.81 26.94
N GLU A 184 -1.11 -22.78 26.14
CA GLU A 184 -1.82 -23.95 26.66
C GLU A 184 -0.92 -24.81 27.56
N LEU A 185 0.33 -25.00 27.18
CA LEU A 185 1.31 -25.70 27.99
C LEU A 185 1.62 -24.94 29.29
N VAL A 186 1.86 -23.64 29.20
CA VAL A 186 2.11 -22.75 30.35
C VAL A 186 0.95 -22.83 31.34
N TYR A 187 -0.28 -22.64 30.89
CA TYR A 187 -1.47 -22.76 31.75
C TYR A 187 -1.58 -24.11 32.44
N LYS A 188 -1.35 -25.20 31.69
CA LYS A 188 -1.35 -26.54 32.26
C LYS A 188 -0.26 -26.75 33.32
N MET A 189 0.97 -26.33 33.06
CA MET A 189 2.12 -26.58 33.93
C MET A 189 2.14 -25.67 35.16
N CYS A 190 1.60 -24.46 35.03
CA CYS A 190 1.52 -23.44 36.08
C CYS A 190 0.20 -23.47 36.85
N GLY A 191 -0.73 -24.37 36.51
CA GLY A 191 -2.02 -24.50 37.18
C GLY A 191 -2.95 -23.30 36.98
N GLN A 192 -2.79 -22.60 35.84
CA GLN A 192 -3.60 -21.45 35.47
C GLN A 192 -4.62 -21.81 34.38
N THR A 193 -5.58 -20.92 34.15
CA THR A 193 -6.59 -21.07 33.09
C THR A 193 -6.85 -19.71 32.44
N GLY A 194 -6.99 -19.68 31.12
CA GLY A 194 -7.31 -18.47 30.37
C GLY A 194 -7.73 -18.80 28.92
N ASN A 195 -8.04 -17.77 28.15
CA ASN A 195 -8.32 -17.93 26.72
C ASN A 195 -7.01 -18.17 25.97
N THR A 196 -6.99 -19.16 25.09
CA THR A 196 -5.83 -19.48 24.23
C THR A 196 -6.17 -19.38 22.74
N THR A 197 -7.41 -19.02 22.42
CA THR A 197 -7.90 -18.97 21.04
C THR A 197 -7.14 -17.91 20.26
N VAL A 198 -6.66 -18.26 19.06
CA VAL A 198 -6.04 -17.32 18.13
C VAL A 198 -7.10 -16.28 17.73
N PRO A 199 -6.85 -14.97 17.96
CA PRO A 199 -7.78 -13.93 17.53
C PRO A 199 -8.06 -13.96 16.02
N PRO A 200 -9.24 -13.52 15.57
CA PRO A 200 -9.50 -13.40 14.15
C PRO A 200 -8.51 -12.42 13.50
N PRO A 201 -8.07 -12.67 12.26
CA PRO A 201 -7.16 -11.78 11.56
C PRO A 201 -7.80 -10.40 11.35
N ILE A 202 -7.02 -9.35 11.59
CA ILE A 202 -7.49 -7.96 11.51
C ILE A 202 -7.66 -7.51 10.07
N VAL A 203 -6.73 -7.93 9.23
CA VAL A 203 -6.81 -7.73 7.80
C VAL A 203 -7.71 -8.84 7.31
N SER A 204 -8.88 -8.47 6.76
CA SER A 204 -9.59 -9.34 5.83
C SER A 204 -8.54 -9.79 4.84
N VAL A 205 -8.16 -11.07 4.85
CA VAL A 205 -7.43 -11.66 3.73
C VAL A 205 -8.20 -11.17 2.51
N LEU A 206 -7.58 -10.30 1.71
CA LEU A 206 -8.14 -9.89 0.42
C LEU A 206 -8.64 -11.19 -0.17
N GLU A 207 -9.96 -11.36 -0.35
CA GLU A 207 -10.47 -12.59 -0.95
C GLU A 207 -9.60 -12.79 -2.16
N GLN A 208 -8.83 -13.88 -2.14
CA GLN A 208 -7.88 -14.21 -3.17
C GLN A 208 -8.71 -14.08 -4.44
N SER A 209 -8.35 -13.12 -5.31
CA SER A 209 -9.13 -12.91 -6.52
C SER A 209 -9.24 -14.26 -7.18
N THR A 210 -10.42 -14.89 -7.14
CA THR A 210 -10.65 -16.20 -7.75
C THR A 210 -10.48 -16.11 -9.26
N MET A 211 -10.45 -14.88 -9.78
CA MET A 211 -10.11 -14.55 -11.14
C MET A 211 -8.59 -14.50 -11.30
N CYS A 212 -8.04 -15.58 -11.86
CA CYS A 212 -6.72 -15.58 -12.46
C CYS A 212 -6.85 -15.14 -13.92
N VAL A 213 -6.45 -13.91 -14.26
CA VAL A 213 -6.68 -13.31 -15.60
C VAL A 213 -6.12 -14.16 -16.76
N SER A 214 -5.09 -14.97 -16.52
CA SER A 214 -4.52 -15.85 -17.53
C SER A 214 -5.21 -17.22 -17.65
N ASP A 215 -6.08 -17.57 -16.69
CA ASP A 215 -6.61 -18.91 -16.42
C ASP A 215 -5.52 -19.99 -16.23
N LYS A 216 -4.28 -19.59 -15.91
CA LYS A 216 -3.14 -20.50 -15.69
C LYS A 216 -2.71 -20.51 -14.24
N TRP A 217 -2.41 -21.71 -13.75
CA TRP A 217 -2.02 -21.96 -12.38
C TRP A 217 -0.73 -22.77 -12.33
N HIS A 218 0.06 -22.53 -11.29
CA HIS A 218 1.28 -23.26 -10.96
C HIS A 218 1.16 -23.84 -9.57
N THR A 219 1.40 -25.14 -9.43
CA THR A 219 1.46 -25.80 -8.12
C THR A 219 2.91 -26.04 -7.74
N VAL A 220 3.33 -25.48 -6.60
CA VAL A 220 4.70 -25.60 -6.11
C VAL A 220 5.03 -27.08 -5.85
N GLY A 221 6.13 -27.55 -6.43
CA GLY A 221 6.55 -28.94 -6.41
C GLY A 221 6.73 -29.53 -5.01
N SER A 222 6.56 -30.85 -4.89
CA SER A 222 6.55 -31.56 -3.61
C SER A 222 7.94 -31.92 -3.07
N SER A 223 9.03 -31.61 -3.78
CA SER A 223 10.38 -32.09 -3.48
C SER A 223 11.38 -31.01 -3.08
N ALA A 224 11.02 -29.73 -3.14
CA ALA A 224 11.76 -28.59 -2.60
C ALA A 224 10.83 -27.35 -2.55
N GLU A 225 11.09 -26.43 -1.62
CA GLU A 225 10.48 -25.09 -1.63
C GLU A 225 10.98 -24.35 -2.89
N GLU A 226 10.08 -23.80 -3.69
CA GLU A 226 10.42 -22.98 -4.86
C GLU A 226 10.47 -21.51 -4.47
N THR A 227 11.33 -20.73 -5.11
CA THR A 227 11.35 -19.27 -4.97
C THR A 227 10.40 -18.62 -5.98
N CYS A 228 10.04 -17.35 -5.75
CA CYS A 228 9.34 -16.55 -6.76
C CYS A 228 10.14 -16.48 -8.07
N GLU A 229 11.48 -16.46 -8.00
CA GLU A 229 12.34 -16.42 -9.19
C GLU A 229 12.26 -17.71 -10.00
N ASP A 230 12.26 -18.88 -9.33
CA ASP A 230 12.12 -20.18 -10.00
C ASP A 230 10.79 -20.26 -10.76
N VAL A 231 9.69 -19.91 -10.07
CA VAL A 231 8.34 -19.92 -10.66
C VAL A 231 8.24 -18.90 -11.79
N ALA A 232 8.76 -17.69 -11.58
CA ALA A 232 8.70 -16.60 -12.54
C ALA A 232 9.46 -16.93 -13.83
N PHE A 233 10.69 -17.45 -13.70
CA PHE A 233 11.51 -17.85 -14.83
C PHE A 233 10.88 -19.00 -15.61
N LEU A 234 10.39 -20.04 -14.92
CA LEU A 234 9.75 -21.19 -15.54
C LEU A 234 8.50 -20.80 -16.35
N ASN A 235 7.75 -19.81 -15.87
CA ASN A 235 6.44 -19.45 -16.42
C ASN A 235 6.46 -18.15 -17.25
N ASN A 236 7.63 -17.58 -17.51
CA ASN A 236 7.80 -16.31 -18.22
C ASN A 236 6.98 -15.16 -17.61
N VAL A 237 6.96 -15.01 -16.29
CA VAL A 237 6.31 -13.87 -15.60
C VAL A 237 7.36 -13.07 -14.82
N SER A 238 7.06 -11.82 -14.46
CA SER A 238 7.94 -11.06 -13.55
C SER A 238 7.67 -11.48 -12.10
N THR A 239 8.67 -11.40 -11.24
CA THR A 239 8.50 -11.79 -9.82
C THR A 239 7.51 -10.89 -9.09
N VAL A 240 7.55 -9.57 -9.35
CA VAL A 240 6.61 -8.62 -8.75
C VAL A 240 5.18 -8.88 -9.24
N SER A 241 4.98 -9.20 -10.53
CA SER A 241 3.64 -9.56 -11.01
C SER A 241 3.13 -10.85 -10.38
N LEU A 242 4.01 -11.83 -10.18
CA LEU A 242 3.66 -13.11 -9.54
C LEU A 242 3.26 -12.88 -8.09
N TYR A 243 4.06 -12.12 -7.34
CA TYR A 243 3.74 -11.74 -5.96
C TYR A 243 2.41 -10.98 -5.86
N THR A 244 2.23 -9.97 -6.70
CA THR A 244 1.02 -9.12 -6.69
C THR A 244 -0.25 -9.92 -7.01
N ALA A 245 -0.17 -10.92 -7.90
CA ALA A 245 -1.29 -11.79 -8.22
C ALA A 245 -1.57 -12.86 -7.15
N ASN A 246 -0.65 -13.07 -6.21
CA ASN A 246 -0.72 -14.14 -5.21
C ASN A 246 -0.46 -13.59 -3.81
N PRO A 247 -1.46 -12.94 -3.18
CA PRO A 247 -1.30 -12.34 -1.86
C PRO A 247 -0.99 -13.37 -0.74
N ALA A 248 -1.15 -14.67 -1.01
CA ALA A 248 -0.74 -15.73 -0.10
C ALA A 248 0.78 -15.96 -0.03
N ILE A 249 1.55 -15.38 -0.97
CA ILE A 249 3.02 -15.43 -0.92
C ILE A 249 3.48 -14.47 0.18
N PHE A 250 3.90 -15.01 1.32
CA PHE A 250 4.49 -14.23 2.41
C PHE A 250 5.98 -13.98 2.21
N ASN A 251 6.69 -14.91 1.56
CA ASN A 251 8.12 -14.85 1.35
C ASN A 251 8.46 -15.38 -0.04
N CYS A 252 9.03 -14.53 -0.91
CA CYS A 252 9.46 -14.96 -2.24
C CYS A 252 10.74 -15.80 -2.24
N GLY A 253 11.50 -15.82 -1.15
CA GLY A 253 12.67 -16.69 -1.00
C GLY A 253 12.34 -18.14 -0.65
N SER A 254 11.10 -18.44 -0.28
CA SER A 254 10.64 -19.80 0.01
C SER A 254 9.11 -19.86 -0.03
N ILE A 255 8.57 -20.53 -1.04
CA ILE A 255 7.14 -20.78 -1.20
C ILE A 255 6.84 -22.21 -0.75
N PRO A 256 5.88 -22.41 0.19
CA PRO A 256 5.54 -23.74 0.69
C PRO A 256 5.10 -24.70 -0.43
N SER A 257 5.55 -25.96 -0.36
CA SER A 257 5.11 -27.01 -1.27
C SER A 257 3.59 -27.20 -1.27
N GLY A 258 3.02 -27.45 -2.44
CA GLY A 258 1.57 -27.61 -2.61
C GLY A 258 0.79 -26.30 -2.67
N THR A 259 1.44 -25.14 -2.55
CA THR A 259 0.81 -23.84 -2.80
C THR A 259 0.38 -23.75 -4.26
N GLU A 260 -0.87 -23.34 -4.48
CA GLU A 260 -1.41 -23.07 -5.81
C GLU A 260 -1.32 -21.56 -6.11
N LEU A 261 -0.61 -21.21 -7.18
CA LEU A 261 -0.29 -19.85 -7.58
C LEU A 261 -0.97 -19.51 -8.91
N CYS A 262 -1.72 -18.41 -8.96
CA CYS A 262 -2.17 -17.83 -10.21
C CYS A 262 -0.97 -17.29 -10.98
N LEU A 263 -0.81 -17.69 -12.24
CA LEU A 263 0.22 -17.15 -13.10
C LEU A 263 -0.31 -15.87 -13.78
N PRO A 264 0.34 -14.71 -13.63
CA PRO A 264 0.01 -13.54 -14.45
C PRO A 264 0.19 -13.80 -15.95
N LEU A 265 -0.24 -12.86 -16.78
CA LEU A 265 0.04 -12.89 -18.21
C LEU A 265 1.56 -12.91 -18.44
N SER A 266 2.04 -13.85 -19.26
CA SER A 266 3.47 -14.05 -19.50
C SER A 266 4.10 -12.85 -20.22
N CYS A 267 5.26 -12.38 -19.76
CA CYS A 267 6.07 -11.39 -20.46
C CYS A 267 6.59 -11.98 -21.78
N GLY A 268 6.58 -11.18 -22.86
CA GLY A 268 7.20 -11.59 -24.14
C GLY A 268 8.73 -11.73 -24.08
N LYS A 269 9.38 -11.12 -23.08
CA LYS A 269 10.80 -11.19 -22.79
C LYS A 269 11.00 -10.97 -21.30
N LEU A 270 11.78 -11.82 -20.66
CA LEU A 270 12.26 -11.61 -19.30
C LEU A 270 13.69 -11.07 -19.33
N ILE A 271 14.01 -10.22 -18.36
CA ILE A 271 15.39 -9.85 -18.05
C ILE A 271 15.61 -9.96 -16.54
N SER A 272 16.86 -10.18 -16.16
CA SER A 272 17.29 -10.08 -14.77
C SER A 272 17.93 -8.72 -14.50
N TYR A 273 17.91 -8.26 -13.25
CA TYR A 273 18.61 -7.06 -12.80
C TYR A 273 19.39 -7.31 -11.50
N THR A 274 20.18 -6.34 -11.08
CA THR A 274 20.97 -6.32 -9.84
C THR A 274 20.72 -5.00 -9.09
N ASP A 275 21.15 -4.94 -7.83
CA ASP A 275 20.98 -3.74 -7.00
C ASP A 275 21.67 -2.48 -7.56
N ASN A 276 22.61 -2.64 -8.49
CA ASN A 276 23.35 -1.54 -9.09
C ASN A 276 22.82 -1.13 -10.47
N ASP A 277 21.81 -1.81 -10.99
CA ASP A 277 21.28 -1.53 -12.32
C ASP A 277 20.44 -0.26 -12.34
N THR A 278 20.50 0.45 -13.47
CA THR A 278 19.70 1.64 -13.76
C THR A 278 18.79 1.37 -14.94
N CYS A 279 17.65 2.08 -15.04
CA CYS A 279 16.74 1.91 -16.16
C CYS A 279 17.47 2.11 -17.50
N ALA A 280 18.27 3.18 -17.60
CA ALA A 280 19.05 3.47 -18.81
C ALA A 280 20.06 2.35 -19.15
N GLY A 281 20.72 1.77 -18.15
CA GLY A 281 21.66 0.68 -18.33
C GLY A 281 21.00 -0.61 -18.81
N LEU A 282 19.89 -1.00 -18.18
CA LEU A 282 19.10 -2.19 -18.55
C LEU A 282 18.51 -2.03 -19.95
N GLU A 283 17.95 -0.86 -20.26
CA GLU A 283 17.37 -0.57 -21.57
C GLU A 283 18.42 -0.64 -22.68
N ALA A 284 19.60 -0.04 -22.47
CA ALA A 284 20.70 -0.12 -23.43
C ALA A 284 21.24 -1.55 -23.59
N THR A 285 21.38 -2.29 -22.49
CA THR A 285 21.96 -3.65 -22.50
C THR A 285 21.06 -4.66 -23.19
N HIS A 286 19.74 -4.44 -23.15
CA HIS A 286 18.74 -5.37 -23.67
C HIS A 286 18.07 -4.89 -24.96
N ASP A 287 18.64 -3.90 -25.65
CA ASP A 287 18.14 -3.30 -26.90
C ASP A 287 16.67 -2.83 -26.77
N LEU A 288 16.35 -2.17 -25.66
CA LEU A 288 15.02 -1.61 -25.38
C LEU A 288 14.98 -0.11 -25.65
N THR A 289 13.78 0.42 -25.88
CA THR A 289 13.55 1.86 -26.01
C THR A 289 13.61 2.51 -24.63
N SER A 290 14.06 3.77 -24.57
CA SER A 290 14.04 4.52 -23.32
C SER A 290 12.63 4.56 -22.72
N GLY A 291 12.49 4.13 -21.47
CA GLY A 291 11.22 4.02 -20.76
C GLY A 291 10.52 2.65 -20.86
N ASP A 292 10.99 1.71 -21.68
CA ASP A 292 10.35 0.40 -21.86
C ASP A 292 10.34 -0.42 -20.56
N ILE A 293 11.38 -0.31 -19.72
CA ILE A 293 11.40 -1.02 -18.43
C ILE A 293 10.24 -0.57 -17.55
N ARG A 294 10.01 0.74 -17.46
CA ARG A 294 8.90 1.30 -16.66
C ARG A 294 7.54 1.03 -17.31
N ARG A 295 7.50 1.05 -18.65
CA ARG A 295 6.30 0.72 -19.42
C ARG A 295 5.78 -0.68 -19.10
N PHE A 296 6.68 -1.66 -18.98
CA PHE A 296 6.30 -3.05 -18.69
C PHE A 296 6.31 -3.40 -17.20
N ASN A 297 6.87 -2.53 -16.36
CA ASN A 297 6.92 -2.68 -14.91
C ASN A 297 6.55 -1.35 -14.23
N PRO A 298 5.26 -0.97 -14.15
CA PRO A 298 4.83 0.37 -13.70
C PRO A 298 5.18 0.72 -12.24
N TRP A 299 5.57 -0.27 -11.43
CA TRP A 299 6.04 -0.08 -10.06
C TRP A 299 7.48 0.46 -9.99
N VAL A 300 8.23 0.41 -11.10
CA VAL A 300 9.63 0.85 -11.17
C VAL A 300 9.70 2.37 -11.28
N TYR A 301 10.53 2.99 -10.44
CA TYR A 301 10.74 4.44 -10.44
C TYR A 301 11.46 4.91 -11.70
N TYR A 302 11.41 6.23 -11.94
CA TYR A 302 11.95 6.87 -13.14
C TYR A 302 13.37 6.42 -13.49
N ASP A 303 14.23 6.29 -12.47
CA ASP A 303 15.65 5.94 -12.58
C ASP A 303 15.97 4.49 -12.16
N CYS A 304 14.95 3.68 -11.85
CA CYS A 304 15.08 2.33 -11.28
C CYS A 304 15.71 2.30 -9.87
N SER A 305 15.74 3.42 -9.14
CA SER A 305 16.35 3.48 -7.79
C SER A 305 15.70 2.56 -6.74
N ASN A 306 14.45 2.14 -6.96
CA ASN A 306 13.75 1.20 -6.08
C ASN A 306 14.08 -0.27 -6.35
N LEU A 307 14.84 -0.60 -7.40
CA LEU A 307 15.21 -1.98 -7.72
C LEU A 307 16.03 -2.64 -6.60
N ALA A 308 16.97 -1.91 -5.98
CA ALA A 308 17.79 -2.44 -4.88
C ALA A 308 16.98 -2.80 -3.62
N GLY A 309 15.87 -2.08 -3.36
CA GLY A 309 14.96 -2.44 -2.27
C GLY A 309 14.02 -3.57 -2.66
N ALA A 310 13.61 -3.61 -3.92
CA ALA A 310 12.70 -4.61 -4.46
C ALA A 310 13.35 -6.00 -4.56
N SER A 311 14.62 -6.08 -4.94
CA SER A 311 15.38 -7.34 -5.10
C SER A 311 15.39 -8.17 -3.82
N ALA A 312 15.59 -7.52 -2.67
CA ALA A 312 15.63 -8.16 -1.36
C ALA A 312 14.33 -8.89 -0.98
N PHE A 313 13.20 -8.48 -1.56
CA PHE A 313 11.89 -9.03 -1.22
C PHE A 313 11.23 -9.79 -2.35
N PHE A 314 11.34 -9.33 -3.60
CA PHE A 314 10.68 -9.95 -4.76
C PHE A 314 11.65 -10.75 -5.64
N GLY A 315 12.97 -10.59 -5.51
CA GLY A 315 13.94 -11.11 -6.48
C GLY A 315 14.08 -10.23 -7.72
N HIS A 316 14.69 -10.77 -8.77
CA HIS A 316 15.43 -9.98 -9.77
C HIS A 316 14.86 -10.04 -11.19
N ILE A 317 13.60 -10.42 -11.40
CA ILE A 317 13.06 -10.67 -12.75
C ILE A 317 12.05 -9.58 -13.16
N LEU A 318 12.30 -8.93 -14.30
CA LEU A 318 11.43 -7.92 -14.91
C LEU A 318 10.86 -8.38 -16.25
N CYS A 319 9.67 -7.87 -16.61
CA CYS A 319 9.21 -7.93 -17.99
C CYS A 319 10.00 -6.91 -18.84
N ALA A 320 10.54 -7.32 -19.98
CA ALA A 320 11.19 -6.45 -20.97
C ALA A 320 10.44 -6.39 -22.31
N ALA A 321 9.20 -6.86 -22.32
CA ALA A 321 8.26 -6.78 -23.43
C ALA A 321 6.83 -6.83 -22.88
N PRO A 322 5.80 -6.46 -23.67
CA PRO A 322 4.42 -6.54 -23.23
C PRO A 322 4.05 -7.94 -22.71
N GLN A 323 3.22 -7.95 -21.67
CA GLN A 323 2.57 -9.17 -21.20
C GLN A 323 1.60 -9.69 -22.26
N ASN A 324 1.55 -11.00 -22.43
CA ASN A 324 0.84 -11.72 -23.49
C ASN A 324 1.37 -11.44 -24.93
N GLY A 325 2.59 -10.91 -25.04
CA GLY A 325 3.25 -10.63 -26.31
C GLY A 325 2.78 -9.33 -26.99
N LEU A 326 3.43 -8.99 -28.10
CA LEU A 326 2.99 -7.86 -28.92
C LEU A 326 1.62 -8.18 -29.51
N TYR A 327 0.67 -7.26 -29.34
CA TYR A 327 -0.59 -7.32 -30.05
C TYR A 327 -0.29 -7.34 -31.55
N THR A 328 -0.45 -8.50 -32.17
CA THR A 328 -0.38 -8.65 -33.61
C THR A 328 -1.79 -8.45 -34.13
N ALA A 329 -2.08 -7.25 -34.60
CA ALA A 329 -3.32 -7.00 -35.32
C ALA A 329 -3.34 -7.92 -36.56
N LYS A 330 -4.03 -9.07 -36.48
CA LYS A 330 -4.53 -9.75 -37.68
C LYS A 330 -5.84 -9.08 -38.10
N GLY A 331 -5.69 -7.82 -38.47
CA GLY A 331 -6.73 -6.92 -38.97
C GLY A 331 -6.07 -5.85 -39.83
N PRO A 332 -6.84 -5.00 -40.54
CA PRO A 332 -6.27 -3.93 -41.35
C PRO A 332 -5.47 -2.99 -40.43
N GLY A 333 -4.16 -3.21 -40.35
CA GLY A 333 -3.24 -2.63 -39.36
C GLY A 333 -1.77 -2.69 -39.81
N SER A 334 -1.54 -3.09 -41.06
CA SER A 334 -0.26 -2.91 -41.74
C SER A 334 -0.20 -1.50 -42.33
N THR A 335 1.01 -0.99 -42.58
CA THR A 335 1.32 0.32 -43.19
C THR A 335 0.17 0.89 -44.02
N GLY A 336 -0.48 1.95 -43.51
CA GLY A 336 -1.66 2.57 -44.13
C GLY A 336 -2.96 2.47 -43.33
N ASP A 337 -2.96 1.84 -42.15
CA ASP A 337 -4.11 1.83 -41.24
C ASP A 337 -4.23 3.15 -40.44
N THR A 338 -5.46 3.68 -40.37
CA THR A 338 -5.84 4.91 -39.65
C THR A 338 -6.72 4.63 -38.42
N THR A 339 -7.00 3.36 -38.13
CA THR A 339 -7.89 2.92 -37.04
C THR A 339 -7.14 2.52 -35.77
N THR A 340 -5.83 2.26 -35.87
CA THR A 340 -4.95 2.08 -34.71
C THR A 340 -4.38 3.44 -34.27
N PRO A 341 -4.61 3.91 -33.03
CA PRO A 341 -4.06 5.18 -32.55
C PRO A 341 -2.52 5.15 -32.58
N GLY A 342 -1.93 6.04 -33.38
CA GLY A 342 -0.48 6.24 -33.39
C GLY A 342 0.02 6.93 -32.12
N ALA A 343 1.33 6.90 -31.87
CA ALA A 343 1.95 7.72 -30.83
C ALA A 343 1.77 9.21 -31.18
N GLY A 344 0.78 9.84 -30.56
CA GLY A 344 0.47 11.26 -30.70
C GLY A 344 0.62 11.97 -29.35
N THR A 345 0.98 13.24 -29.38
CA THR A 345 1.09 14.08 -28.17
C THR A 345 -0.28 14.56 -27.67
N GLY A 346 -1.36 14.27 -28.39
CA GLY A 346 -2.68 14.87 -28.19
C GLY A 346 -2.82 16.29 -28.76
N TYR A 347 -1.77 16.88 -29.34
CA TYR A 347 -1.79 18.24 -29.88
C TYR A 347 -1.87 18.30 -31.41
N THR A 348 -2.32 19.44 -31.92
CA THR A 348 -2.34 19.79 -33.34
C THR A 348 -1.63 21.13 -33.59
N PHE A 349 -1.49 21.53 -34.86
CA PHE A 349 -0.78 22.78 -35.22
C PHE A 349 -1.70 23.92 -35.65
N ASN A 350 -2.85 23.61 -36.27
CA ASN A 350 -3.74 24.62 -36.83
C ASN A 350 -5.16 24.36 -36.35
N PRO A 351 -5.90 25.41 -35.95
CA PRO A 351 -7.28 25.24 -35.54
C PRO A 351 -8.14 24.93 -36.76
N VAL A 352 -9.20 24.17 -36.53
CA VAL A 352 -10.24 23.89 -37.51
C VAL A 352 -11.60 24.21 -36.89
N GLU A 353 -12.56 24.63 -37.70
CA GLU A 353 -13.92 24.92 -37.22
C GLU A 353 -14.59 23.65 -36.67
N ALA A 354 -15.38 23.82 -35.60
CA ALA A 354 -16.19 22.74 -35.05
C ALA A 354 -17.23 22.26 -36.09
N PRO A 355 -17.65 20.99 -36.06
CA PRO A 355 -18.63 20.47 -37.01
C PRO A 355 -19.96 21.26 -37.01
N ALA A 356 -20.43 21.68 -38.19
CA ALA A 356 -21.56 22.61 -38.33
C ALA A 356 -22.91 22.15 -37.74
N ASN A 357 -23.08 20.84 -37.47
CA ASN A 357 -24.29 20.25 -36.89
C ASN A 357 -24.13 19.91 -35.40
N SER A 358 -23.15 20.51 -34.72
CA SER A 358 -22.86 20.25 -33.30
C SER A 358 -22.85 21.54 -32.50
N THR A 359 -23.02 21.42 -31.17
CA THR A 359 -22.90 22.55 -30.24
C THR A 359 -21.55 22.45 -29.55
N VAL A 360 -20.68 23.45 -29.68
CA VAL A 360 -19.42 23.48 -28.92
C VAL A 360 -19.74 23.53 -27.42
N ALA A 361 -19.17 22.60 -26.65
CA ALA A 361 -19.40 22.53 -25.22
C ALA A 361 -18.85 23.77 -24.50
N GLU A 362 -19.47 24.12 -23.36
CA GLU A 362 -19.13 25.34 -22.64
C GLU A 362 -17.68 25.30 -22.12
N GLY A 363 -16.93 26.38 -22.38
CA GLY A 363 -15.54 26.49 -21.96
C GLY A 363 -14.53 25.70 -22.82
N THR A 364 -14.99 24.92 -23.81
CA THR A 364 -14.06 24.24 -24.73
C THR A 364 -13.22 25.24 -25.53
N THR A 365 -11.92 24.97 -25.63
CA THR A 365 -11.01 25.83 -26.41
C THR A 365 -11.40 25.89 -27.90
N THR A 366 -11.32 27.08 -28.48
CA THR A 366 -11.52 27.29 -29.93
C THR A 366 -10.23 27.12 -30.73
N LYS A 367 -9.06 27.13 -30.07
CA LYS A 367 -7.77 26.77 -30.67
C LYS A 367 -7.64 25.24 -30.74
N CYS A 368 -8.50 24.64 -31.54
CA CYS A 368 -8.63 23.19 -31.63
C CYS A 368 -8.51 22.70 -33.07
N GLY A 369 -7.56 21.80 -33.34
CA GLY A 369 -7.37 21.19 -34.66
C GLY A 369 -8.08 19.86 -34.84
N LYS A 370 -8.74 19.32 -33.80
CA LYS A 370 -9.52 18.08 -33.89
C LYS A 370 -10.68 18.10 -32.89
N TRP A 371 -11.89 17.84 -33.38
CA TRP A 371 -13.12 17.83 -32.59
C TRP A 371 -13.71 16.42 -32.53
N HIS A 372 -14.32 16.08 -31.39
CA HIS A 372 -15.17 14.90 -31.23
C HIS A 372 -16.59 15.33 -30.88
N VAL A 373 -17.58 14.84 -31.64
CA VAL A 373 -19.00 15.06 -31.35
C VAL A 373 -19.51 13.82 -30.63
N VAL A 374 -20.02 13.99 -29.42
CA VAL A 374 -20.48 12.88 -28.58
C VAL A 374 -21.70 12.22 -29.20
N GLY A 375 -21.63 10.91 -29.40
CA GLY A 375 -22.75 10.07 -29.81
C GLY A 375 -23.22 9.12 -28.69
N GLU A 376 -24.28 8.38 -28.98
CA GLU A 376 -24.78 7.33 -28.09
C GLU A 376 -23.68 6.29 -27.80
N GLY A 377 -23.43 6.03 -26.51
CA GLY A 377 -22.45 5.03 -26.07
C GLY A 377 -21.00 5.52 -25.96
N ASP A 378 -20.74 6.81 -26.25
CA ASP A 378 -19.43 7.40 -25.99
C ASP A 378 -19.10 7.47 -24.50
N SER A 379 -17.81 7.34 -24.20
CA SER A 379 -17.22 7.51 -22.88
C SER A 379 -15.95 8.34 -23.01
N CYS A 380 -15.49 8.96 -21.93
CA CYS A 380 -14.23 9.70 -21.99
C CYS A 380 -13.03 8.80 -22.37
N VAL A 381 -13.07 7.51 -22.03
CA VAL A 381 -12.07 6.53 -22.46
C VAL A 381 -12.13 6.31 -23.97
N SER A 382 -13.32 6.07 -24.55
CA SER A 382 -13.43 5.84 -25.99
C SER A 382 -13.02 7.08 -26.79
N ILE A 383 -13.32 8.29 -26.28
CA ILE A 383 -12.92 9.56 -26.88
C ILE A 383 -11.40 9.75 -26.81
N CYS A 384 -10.78 9.52 -25.65
CA CYS A 384 -9.32 9.61 -25.49
C CYS A 384 -8.59 8.65 -26.44
N LEU A 385 -9.04 7.39 -26.49
CA LEU A 385 -8.45 6.35 -27.32
C LEU A 385 -8.60 6.64 -28.81
N SER A 386 -9.79 7.03 -29.27
CA SER A 386 -10.03 7.35 -30.68
C SER A 386 -9.32 8.62 -31.13
N SER A 387 -9.13 9.56 -30.20
CA SER A 387 -8.53 10.85 -30.49
C SER A 387 -7.02 10.87 -30.34
N GLY A 388 -6.44 9.96 -29.54
CA GLY A 388 -5.03 9.95 -29.19
C GLY A 388 -4.64 11.08 -28.24
N ILE A 389 -5.55 11.46 -27.35
CA ILE A 389 -5.40 12.54 -26.36
C ILE A 389 -5.36 11.95 -24.95
N ASP A 390 -4.50 12.50 -24.09
CA ASP A 390 -4.44 12.15 -22.68
C ASP A 390 -5.68 12.71 -21.94
N ILE A 391 -6.15 11.99 -20.92
CA ILE A 391 -7.34 12.40 -20.17
C ILE A 391 -7.15 13.74 -19.46
N ALA A 392 -5.96 14.04 -18.94
CA ALA A 392 -5.70 15.32 -18.28
C ALA A 392 -5.81 16.47 -19.30
N LEU A 393 -5.22 16.31 -20.48
CA LEU A 393 -5.30 17.30 -21.56
C LEU A 393 -6.74 17.46 -22.07
N LEU A 394 -7.49 16.36 -22.20
CA LEU A 394 -8.90 16.41 -22.61
C LEU A 394 -9.74 17.24 -21.63
N LEU A 395 -9.56 17.05 -20.33
CA LEU A 395 -10.28 17.81 -19.30
C LEU A 395 -9.86 19.28 -19.28
N GLU A 396 -8.57 19.56 -19.44
CA GLU A 396 -8.02 20.91 -19.42
C GLU A 396 -8.58 21.79 -20.53
N VAL A 397 -8.69 21.24 -21.75
CA VAL A 397 -9.19 21.97 -22.92
C VAL A 397 -10.70 21.91 -23.07
N ASN A 398 -11.39 21.19 -22.17
CA ASN A 398 -12.85 21.10 -22.08
C ASN A 398 -13.33 21.16 -20.62
N PRO A 399 -13.26 22.33 -19.97
CA PRO A 399 -13.56 22.48 -18.54
C PRO A 399 -14.96 22.01 -18.11
N SER A 400 -15.94 22.00 -19.02
CA SER A 400 -17.27 21.44 -18.73
C SER A 400 -17.25 19.94 -18.38
N LEU A 401 -16.18 19.22 -18.69
CA LEU A 401 -16.00 17.81 -18.34
C LEU A 401 -15.51 17.60 -16.89
N GLY A 402 -15.26 18.69 -16.15
CA GLY A 402 -14.71 18.63 -14.80
C GLY A 402 -13.18 18.55 -14.78
N THR A 403 -12.62 18.39 -13.58
CA THR A 403 -11.16 18.34 -13.37
C THR A 403 -10.63 16.94 -13.11
N GLU A 404 -11.53 15.96 -12.91
CA GLU A 404 -11.20 14.59 -12.59
C GLU A 404 -11.93 13.60 -13.52
N TYR A 405 -11.34 12.45 -13.80
CA TYR A 405 -11.90 11.45 -14.73
C TYR A 405 -13.33 11.01 -14.34
N VAL A 406 -13.62 10.90 -13.04
CA VAL A 406 -14.94 10.47 -12.52
C VAL A 406 -16.06 11.46 -12.87
N GLU A 407 -15.72 12.74 -13.08
CA GLU A 407 -16.66 13.80 -13.46
C GLU A 407 -16.91 13.84 -14.97
N CYS A 408 -15.96 13.32 -15.76
CA CYS A 408 -15.98 13.38 -17.21
C CYS A 408 -17.18 12.66 -17.82
N MET A 409 -17.40 11.40 -17.45
CA MET A 409 -18.48 10.58 -18.02
C MET A 409 -19.88 11.18 -17.80
N PRO A 410 -20.29 11.59 -16.58
CA PRO A 410 -21.61 12.20 -16.38
C PRO A 410 -21.75 13.60 -17.01
N SER A 411 -20.64 14.23 -17.41
CA SER A 411 -20.62 15.57 -18.01
C SER A 411 -20.60 15.56 -19.54
N LEU A 412 -20.55 14.39 -20.18
CA LEU A 412 -20.71 14.25 -21.62
C LEU A 412 -22.15 14.52 -22.03
N VAL A 413 -22.33 15.41 -23.00
CA VAL A 413 -23.63 15.76 -23.57
C VAL A 413 -23.68 15.31 -25.02
N GLU A 414 -24.62 14.42 -25.34
CA GLU A 414 -24.82 13.94 -26.72
C GLU A 414 -25.09 15.10 -27.69
N GLY A 415 -24.44 15.08 -28.85
CA GLY A 415 -24.50 16.14 -29.86
C GLY A 415 -23.59 17.34 -29.59
N ASN A 416 -22.95 17.43 -28.42
CA ASN A 416 -21.93 18.46 -28.17
C ASN A 416 -20.58 18.07 -28.77
N ALA A 417 -19.83 19.09 -29.22
CA ALA A 417 -18.47 18.97 -29.71
C ALA A 417 -17.48 19.39 -28.62
N TYR A 418 -16.50 18.52 -28.39
CA TYR A 418 -15.39 18.70 -27.46
C TYR A 418 -14.08 18.73 -28.24
N CYS A 419 -13.12 19.52 -27.78
CA CYS A 419 -11.80 19.56 -28.39
C CYS A 419 -10.99 18.33 -27.99
N THR A 420 -10.53 17.55 -28.96
CA THR A 420 -9.73 16.34 -28.73
C THR A 420 -8.36 16.39 -29.40
N GLY A 421 -7.97 17.56 -29.89
CA GLY A 421 -6.65 17.86 -30.41
C GLY A 421 -6.36 19.35 -30.34
N PRO A 422 -6.14 19.93 -29.16
CA PRO A 422 -5.83 21.35 -29.01
C PRO A 422 -4.53 21.71 -29.74
N ASN A 423 -4.45 22.96 -30.20
CA ASN A 423 -3.21 23.47 -30.77
C ASN A 423 -2.11 23.57 -29.72
N TYR A 424 -0.83 23.53 -30.08
CA TYR A 424 0.27 23.72 -29.12
C TYR A 424 0.24 25.05 -28.35
N ASP A 425 -0.44 26.07 -28.89
CA ASP A 425 -0.59 27.40 -28.29
C ASP A 425 -2.01 27.65 -27.76
N TRP A 426 -2.76 26.59 -27.46
CA TRP A 426 -4.16 26.68 -27.03
C TRP A 426 -4.35 27.49 -25.74
N ASP A 427 -3.35 27.49 -24.85
CA ASP A 427 -3.32 28.15 -23.54
C ASP A 427 -2.62 29.52 -23.56
N VAL A 428 -2.04 29.90 -24.71
CA VAL A 428 -1.39 31.19 -24.87
C VAL A 428 -2.45 32.27 -24.99
N THR A 429 -2.55 33.10 -23.96
CA THR A 429 -3.35 34.32 -23.96
C THR A 429 -2.72 35.32 -24.93
N GLU A 430 -3.44 35.72 -25.98
CA GLU A 430 -3.05 36.90 -26.75
C GLU A 430 -3.21 38.12 -25.85
N GLU A 431 -2.10 38.63 -25.31
CA GLU A 431 -2.06 39.98 -24.75
C GLU A 431 -2.35 40.96 -25.89
N LEU A 432 -3.60 41.46 -25.93
CA LEU A 432 -4.03 42.60 -26.74
C LEU A 432 -4.20 43.86 -25.88
#